data_AF-Q12ML8-F1
#
_entry.id   AF-Q12ML8-F1
#
_cell.length_a   1.000
_cell.length_b   1.000
_cell.length_c   1.000
_cell.angle_alpha   90.00
_cell.angle_beta   90.00
_cell.angle_gamma   90.00
#
_symmetry.space_group_name_H-M   'P 1'
#
loop_
_entity.id
_entity.type
_entity.pdbx_description
1 polymer ?
#
loop_
_entity_poly.entity_id
_entity_poly.type
_entity_poly.pdbx_seq_one_letter_code
_entity_poly.pdbx_strand_id
1 'polypeptide(L)'
;MAQVSTPSSINSMIFGPEVDDLLPDLFDSYADKLQLVNETWCNYGGRTIFAGEVVTVSCFEDNSKVKAQLALPGVGKVLVVHGQGSFAKALLGDMIAKSALDNGWEGIVIYGCIRDAGAIAKMPIGVKALGVTPIKTQKRDLGELNVTLEIGQVSIKPGMMLYADLNGIAISESVLS
;
A
#
# COMPACT_ATOMS: atom_id res chain seq x y z
N MET A 1 9.84 7.23 -29.35
CA MET A 1 10.32 7.19 -27.96
C MET A 1 9.13 7.53 -27.07
N ALA A 2 8.60 6.57 -26.32
CA ALA A 2 7.49 6.83 -25.40
C ALA A 2 8.00 7.73 -24.27
N GLN A 3 7.35 8.87 -24.06
CA GLN A 3 7.65 9.74 -22.92
C GLN A 3 7.27 8.98 -21.65
N VAL A 4 8.25 8.59 -20.86
CA VAL A 4 8.02 8.08 -19.51
C VAL A 4 7.60 9.28 -18.66
N SER A 5 6.31 9.34 -18.32
CA SER A 5 5.76 10.35 -17.42
C SER A 5 6.44 10.23 -16.05
N THR A 6 6.91 11.36 -15.52
CA THR A 6 7.52 11.41 -14.18
C THR A 6 6.44 11.20 -13.10
N PRO A 7 6.78 10.68 -11.90
CA PRO A 7 5.82 10.44 -10.82
C PRO A 7 5.02 11.69 -10.40
N SER A 8 5.60 12.89 -10.53
CA SER A 8 4.87 14.15 -10.27
C SER A 8 3.74 14.41 -11.26
N SER A 9 3.85 13.90 -12.49
CA SER A 9 2.83 14.04 -13.53
C SER A 9 1.66 13.08 -13.30
N ILE A 10 1.94 11.86 -12.82
CA ILE A 10 0.93 10.88 -12.42
C ILE A 10 0.12 11.43 -11.24
N ASN A 11 0.80 11.97 -10.23
CA ASN A 11 0.12 12.61 -9.10
C ASN A 11 -0.70 13.84 -9.52
N SER A 12 -0.26 14.66 -10.48
CA SER A 12 -1.05 15.82 -10.93
C SER A 12 -2.23 15.46 -11.86
N MET A 13 -2.15 14.34 -12.58
CA MET A 13 -3.23 13.86 -13.45
C MET A 13 -4.33 13.14 -12.68
N ILE A 14 -3.97 12.47 -11.58
CA ILE A 14 -4.91 11.71 -10.73
C ILE A 14 -5.41 12.55 -9.55
N PHE A 15 -4.55 13.37 -8.94
CA PHE A 15 -4.87 14.20 -7.77
C PHE A 15 -4.96 15.67 -8.19
N GLY A 16 -6.07 16.04 -8.82
CA GLY A 16 -6.46 17.44 -8.95
C GLY A 16 -6.60 18.12 -7.57
N PRO A 17 -6.66 19.46 -7.51
CA PRO A 17 -6.60 20.21 -6.25
C PRO A 17 -7.77 19.97 -5.28
N GLU A 18 -8.82 19.23 -5.68
CA GLU A 18 -10.02 18.94 -4.88
C GLU A 18 -10.54 17.50 -5.13
N VAL A 19 -9.67 16.49 -5.05
CA VAL A 19 -10.15 15.09 -5.04
C VAL A 19 -10.41 14.68 -3.60
N ASP A 20 -11.68 14.71 -3.18
CA ASP A 20 -12.12 14.24 -1.87
C ASP A 20 -12.23 12.70 -1.83
N ASP A 21 -12.69 12.10 -2.94
CA ASP A 21 -12.87 10.66 -3.11
C ASP A 21 -12.32 10.21 -4.48
N LEU A 22 -11.34 9.32 -4.48
CA LEU A 22 -10.66 8.88 -5.71
C LEU A 22 -11.36 7.69 -6.36
N LEU A 23 -11.70 6.68 -5.57
CA LEU A 23 -12.17 5.40 -6.10
C LEU A 23 -13.54 5.51 -6.78
N PRO A 24 -14.53 6.24 -6.25
CA PRO A 24 -15.80 6.43 -6.95
C PRO A 24 -15.62 6.97 -8.37
N ASP A 25 -14.84 8.05 -8.53
CA ASP A 25 -14.56 8.66 -9.83
C ASP A 25 -13.84 7.69 -10.79
N LEU A 26 -12.87 6.93 -10.27
CA LEU A 26 -12.16 5.92 -11.06
C LEU A 26 -13.07 4.77 -11.49
N PHE A 27 -13.96 4.30 -10.63
CA PHE A 27 -14.92 3.24 -10.99
C PHE A 27 -15.97 3.73 -11.98
N ASP A 28 -16.44 4.98 -11.87
CA ASP A 28 -17.37 5.56 -12.85
C ASP A 28 -16.76 5.64 -14.26
N SER A 29 -15.44 5.88 -14.34
CA SER A 29 -14.73 6.09 -15.61
C SER A 29 -14.06 4.84 -16.19
N TYR A 30 -13.64 3.89 -15.33
CA TYR A 30 -12.75 2.78 -15.70
C TYR A 30 -13.13 1.44 -15.04
N ALA A 31 -14.42 1.22 -14.75
CA ALA A 31 -14.91 0.00 -14.09
C ALA A 31 -14.37 -1.32 -14.69
N ASP A 32 -14.21 -1.39 -16.01
CA ASP A 32 -13.73 -2.57 -16.74
C ASP A 32 -12.23 -2.85 -16.55
N LYS A 33 -11.46 -1.87 -16.06
CA LYS A 33 -10.01 -1.95 -15.86
C LYS A 33 -9.61 -2.03 -14.39
N LEU A 34 -10.58 -2.05 -13.48
CA LEU A 34 -10.37 -1.97 -12.04
C LEU A 34 -10.89 -3.23 -11.34
N GLN A 35 -10.14 -3.68 -10.35
CA GLN A 35 -10.56 -4.73 -9.43
C GLN A 35 -10.54 -4.18 -8.01
N LEU A 36 -11.69 -4.24 -7.32
CA LEU A 36 -11.79 -3.84 -5.92
C LEU A 36 -11.22 -4.94 -5.02
N VAL A 37 -10.28 -4.60 -4.15
CA VAL A 37 -9.78 -5.52 -3.11
C VAL A 37 -10.72 -5.45 -1.92
N ASN A 38 -11.78 -6.25 -1.96
CA ASN A 38 -12.91 -6.20 -1.03
C ASN A 38 -12.58 -6.77 0.36
N GLU A 39 -11.95 -5.95 1.20
CA GLU A 39 -11.61 -6.27 2.59
C GLU A 39 -11.98 -5.09 3.51
N THR A 40 -12.03 -5.35 4.82
CA THR A 40 -12.28 -4.29 5.82
C THR A 40 -10.99 -3.52 6.13
N TRP A 41 -10.63 -2.59 5.25
CA TRP A 41 -9.42 -1.78 5.40
C TRP A 41 -9.61 -0.64 6.40
N CYS A 42 -8.71 -0.55 7.38
CA CYS A 42 -8.58 0.61 8.26
C CYS A 42 -7.48 1.56 7.75
N ASN A 43 -7.71 2.86 7.90
CA ASN A 43 -6.76 3.91 7.55
C ASN A 43 -5.93 4.31 8.78
N TYR A 44 -4.62 4.29 8.64
CA TYR A 44 -3.69 4.59 9.73
C TYR A 44 -2.66 5.66 9.39
N GLY A 45 -2.46 5.97 8.11
CA GLY A 45 -1.56 7.03 7.66
C GLY A 45 -2.26 8.39 7.63
N GLY A 46 -1.49 9.47 7.73
CA GLY A 46 -2.02 10.83 7.64
C GLY A 46 -2.43 11.25 6.22
N ARG A 47 -2.04 10.48 5.19
CA ARG A 47 -2.52 10.65 3.81
C ARG A 47 -3.57 9.57 3.52
N THR A 48 -4.82 9.99 3.32
CA THR A 48 -5.95 9.07 3.08
C THR A 48 -6.03 8.62 1.62
N ILE A 49 -5.62 9.46 0.68
CA ILE A 49 -5.62 9.18 -0.75
C ILE A 49 -4.20 8.99 -1.26
N PHE A 50 -3.90 7.84 -1.84
CA PHE A 50 -2.58 7.53 -2.40
C PHE A 50 -2.67 6.50 -3.52
N ALA A 51 -1.68 6.52 -4.41
CA ALA A 51 -1.59 5.56 -5.51
C ALA A 51 -0.12 5.30 -5.85
N GLY A 52 0.16 4.21 -6.56
CA GLY A 52 1.50 3.92 -7.06
C GLY A 52 1.66 2.53 -7.64
N GLU A 53 2.83 2.30 -8.23
CA GLU A 53 3.23 0.98 -8.73
C GLU A 53 3.42 0.01 -7.55
N VAL A 54 2.86 -1.18 -7.67
CA VAL A 54 2.85 -2.18 -6.62
C VAL A 54 4.19 -2.89 -6.52
N VAL A 55 4.73 -2.91 -5.31
CA VAL A 55 5.77 -3.85 -4.87
C VAL A 55 5.13 -4.80 -3.87
N THR A 56 5.39 -6.11 -3.98
CA THR A 56 4.73 -7.11 -3.13
C THR A 56 5.69 -7.79 -2.17
N VAL A 57 5.20 -8.09 -0.96
CA VAL A 57 5.86 -8.98 0.00
C VAL A 57 4.85 -9.99 0.54
N SER A 58 5.15 -11.28 0.44
CA SER A 58 4.43 -12.34 1.15
C SER A 58 5.21 -12.76 2.39
N CYS A 59 4.59 -12.76 3.56
CA CYS A 59 5.26 -13.14 4.80
C CYS A 59 4.25 -13.65 5.84
N PHE A 60 4.75 -14.33 6.88
CA PHE A 60 3.93 -14.77 8.00
C PHE A 60 4.63 -14.45 9.32
N GLU A 61 4.06 -13.49 10.05
CA GLU A 61 4.52 -13.09 11.38
C GLU A 61 6.01 -12.71 11.47
N ASP A 62 6.59 -12.30 10.34
CA ASP A 62 7.96 -11.82 10.19
C ASP A 62 7.95 -10.64 9.21
N ASN A 63 8.52 -9.51 9.63
CA ASN A 63 8.57 -8.29 8.83
C ASN A 63 9.98 -7.93 8.37
N SER A 64 10.91 -8.88 8.37
CA SER A 64 12.27 -8.67 7.88
C SER A 64 12.29 -8.14 6.44
N LYS A 65 11.56 -8.77 5.51
CA LYS A 65 11.48 -8.31 4.11
C LYS A 65 10.76 -6.97 3.96
N VAL A 66 9.70 -6.75 4.75
CA VAL A 66 8.97 -5.46 4.81
C VAL A 66 9.92 -4.32 5.23
N LYS A 67 10.67 -4.52 6.33
CA LYS A 67 11.64 -3.54 6.82
C LYS A 67 12.72 -3.27 5.77
N ALA A 68 13.28 -4.32 5.16
CA ALA A 68 14.35 -4.19 4.18
C ALA A 68 13.87 -3.41 2.95
N GLN A 69 12.69 -3.73 2.43
CA GLN A 69 12.15 -3.11 1.24
C GLN A 69 11.80 -1.62 1.45
N LEU A 70 11.21 -1.26 2.60
CA LEU A 70 10.86 0.13 2.93
C LEU A 70 12.07 1.02 3.29
N ALA A 71 13.27 0.44 3.36
CA ALA A 71 14.52 1.19 3.47
C ALA A 71 15.15 1.53 2.10
N LEU A 72 14.54 1.09 1.00
CA LEU A 72 14.95 1.40 -0.37
C LEU A 72 14.09 2.53 -0.97
N PRO A 73 14.56 3.23 -2.00
CA PRO A 73 13.79 4.27 -2.69
C PRO A 73 12.42 3.77 -3.19
N GLY A 74 11.36 4.51 -2.86
CA GLY A 74 9.97 4.13 -3.10
C GLY A 74 9.12 5.15 -3.85
N VAL A 75 9.74 6.19 -4.44
CA VAL A 75 9.02 7.25 -5.16
C VAL A 75 8.08 6.65 -6.21
N GLY A 76 6.79 7.01 -6.15
CA GLY A 76 5.75 6.51 -7.04
C GLY A 76 5.32 5.06 -6.78
N LYS A 77 5.73 4.44 -5.66
CA LYS A 77 5.46 3.04 -5.34
C LYS A 77 4.63 2.87 -4.07
N VAL A 78 3.85 1.79 -4.05
CA VAL A 78 3.10 1.31 -2.88
C VAL A 78 3.57 -0.10 -2.54
N LEU A 79 3.91 -0.34 -1.27
CA LEU A 79 4.22 -1.68 -0.81
C LEU A 79 2.93 -2.39 -0.37
N VAL A 80 2.62 -3.54 -0.97
CA VAL A 80 1.52 -4.43 -0.57
C VAL A 80 2.11 -5.65 0.13
N VAL A 81 1.69 -5.88 1.37
CA VAL A 81 2.17 -6.98 2.21
C VAL A 81 1.04 -7.96 2.48
N HIS A 82 1.20 -9.21 2.04
CA HIS A 82 0.33 -10.30 2.40
C HIS A 82 0.83 -10.96 3.69
N GLY A 83 0.24 -10.59 4.83
CA GLY A 83 0.52 -11.15 6.16
C GLY A 83 -0.39 -12.32 6.56
N GLN A 84 -1.09 -12.91 5.57
CA GLN A 84 -2.10 -13.96 5.76
C GLN A 84 -3.25 -13.54 6.69
N GLY A 85 -3.51 -12.24 6.81
CA GLY A 85 -4.57 -11.72 7.67
C GLY A 85 -4.33 -11.95 9.17
N SER A 86 -3.09 -12.28 9.60
CA SER A 86 -2.81 -12.55 11.01
C SER A 86 -2.91 -11.27 11.88
N PHE A 87 -3.59 -11.41 13.02
CA PHE A 87 -3.67 -10.42 14.10
C PHE A 87 -2.67 -10.71 15.23
N ALA A 88 -1.89 -11.79 15.14
CA ALA A 88 -1.00 -12.21 16.21
C ALA A 88 0.24 -11.33 16.34
N LYS A 89 0.76 -10.77 15.22
CA LYS A 89 1.98 -9.95 15.18
C LYS A 89 1.83 -8.78 14.21
N ALA A 90 2.32 -7.60 14.62
CA ALA A 90 2.32 -6.40 13.82
C ALA A 90 3.46 -6.40 12.79
N LEU A 91 3.14 -6.29 11.51
CA LEU A 91 4.10 -6.28 10.42
C LEU A 91 4.69 -4.87 10.17
N LEU A 92 4.02 -3.83 10.63
CA LEU A 92 4.47 -2.44 10.54
C LEU A 92 4.37 -1.75 11.91
N GLY A 93 5.35 -0.90 12.21
CA GLY A 93 5.32 0.04 13.33
C GLY A 93 5.90 1.39 12.88
N ASP A 94 5.88 2.37 13.77
CA ASP A 94 6.24 3.78 13.48
C ASP A 94 7.63 3.93 12.85
N MET A 95 8.65 3.25 13.36
CA MET A 95 10.02 3.32 12.84
C MET A 95 10.12 2.86 11.38
N ILE A 96 9.37 1.83 11.02
CA ILE A 96 9.38 1.28 9.65
C ILE A 96 8.55 2.16 8.72
N ALA A 97 7.41 2.68 9.19
CA ALA A 97 6.60 3.64 8.44
C ALA A 97 7.37 4.95 8.18
N LYS A 98 8.13 5.43 9.18
CA LYS A 98 9.00 6.60 9.03
C LYS A 98 10.10 6.37 8.00
N SER A 99 10.74 5.19 8.02
CA SER A 99 11.71 4.80 6.98
C SER A 99 11.10 4.84 5.58
N ALA A 100 9.86 4.34 5.40
CA ALA A 100 9.17 4.38 4.12
C ALA A 100 8.93 5.83 3.65
N LEU A 101 8.44 6.68 4.56
CA LEU A 101 8.24 8.11 4.29
C LEU A 101 9.55 8.79 3.88
N ASP A 102 10.64 8.54 4.60
CA ASP A 102 11.96 9.13 4.32
C ASP A 102 12.54 8.67 2.98
N ASN A 103 12.11 7.52 2.48
CA ASN A 103 12.48 6.98 1.16
C ASN A 103 11.45 7.27 0.05
N GLY A 104 10.44 8.10 0.33
CA GLY A 104 9.48 8.60 -0.66
C GLY A 104 8.41 7.60 -1.10
N TRP A 105 8.13 6.56 -0.31
CA TRP A 105 7.00 5.65 -0.60
C TRP A 105 5.67 6.39 -0.55
N GLU A 106 4.79 6.11 -1.53
CA GLU A 106 3.45 6.73 -1.59
C GLU A 106 2.52 6.14 -0.53
N GLY A 107 2.68 4.85 -0.24
CA GLY A 107 1.95 4.19 0.83
C GLY A 107 2.33 2.73 1.08
N ILE A 108 1.68 2.16 2.10
CA ILE A 108 1.87 0.79 2.56
C ILE A 108 0.50 0.17 2.82
N VAL A 109 0.25 -1.01 2.26
CA VAL A 109 -0.96 -1.81 2.50
C VAL A 109 -0.55 -3.11 3.16
N ILE A 110 -1.12 -3.41 4.33
CA ILE A 110 -0.85 -4.62 5.11
C ILE A 110 -2.11 -5.48 5.21
N TYR A 111 -2.16 -6.60 4.50
CA TYR A 111 -3.16 -7.64 4.74
C TYR A 111 -2.78 -8.43 6.01
N GLY A 112 -3.05 -7.81 7.16
CA GLY A 112 -2.63 -8.20 8.51
C GLY A 112 -2.71 -6.98 9.44
N CYS A 113 -1.95 -7.01 10.54
CA CYS A 113 -1.97 -5.93 11.54
C CYS A 113 -0.71 -5.07 11.58
N ILE A 114 -0.89 -3.86 12.13
CA ILE A 114 0.19 -2.93 12.45
C ILE A 114 0.21 -2.62 13.96
N ARG A 115 1.14 -1.76 14.38
CA ARG A 115 1.17 -1.15 15.71
C ARG A 115 1.59 0.31 15.63
N ASP A 116 1.61 0.99 16.77
CA ASP A 116 1.99 2.40 16.88
C ASP A 116 1.08 3.34 16.05
N ALA A 117 -0.19 2.95 15.88
CA ALA A 117 -1.17 3.62 15.02
C ALA A 117 -1.31 5.12 15.30
N GLY A 118 -1.29 5.56 16.56
CA GLY A 118 -1.38 6.98 16.91
C GLY A 118 -0.17 7.81 16.46
N ALA A 119 1.00 7.19 16.29
CA ALA A 119 2.17 7.85 15.72
C ALA A 119 2.10 7.86 14.19
N ILE A 120 1.71 6.73 13.58
CA ILE A 120 1.58 6.59 12.12
C ILE A 120 0.52 7.55 11.56
N ALA A 121 -0.57 7.80 12.29
CA ALA A 121 -1.64 8.72 11.88
C ALA A 121 -1.18 10.17 11.67
N LYS A 122 -0.02 10.54 12.22
CA LYS A 122 0.57 11.87 12.06
C LYS A 122 1.58 11.95 10.91
N MET A 123 1.89 10.82 10.26
CA MET A 123 2.86 10.76 9.18
C MET A 123 2.16 11.01 7.84
N PRO A 124 2.68 11.91 6.97
CA PRO A 124 2.10 12.21 5.66
C PRO A 124 2.40 11.11 4.63
N ILE A 125 1.98 9.88 4.90
CA ILE A 125 2.12 8.70 4.04
C ILE A 125 0.82 7.89 4.07
N GLY A 126 0.49 7.17 3.00
CA GLY A 126 -0.62 6.24 2.98
C GLY A 126 -0.33 5.00 3.81
N VAL A 127 -1.20 4.63 4.75
CA VAL A 127 -1.12 3.33 5.43
C VAL A 127 -2.51 2.74 5.60
N LYS A 128 -2.71 1.54 5.05
CA LYS A 128 -3.91 0.73 5.25
C LYS A 128 -3.56 -0.63 5.83
N ALA A 129 -4.36 -1.14 6.75
CA ALA A 129 -4.23 -2.49 7.28
C ALA A 129 -5.57 -3.04 7.77
N LEU A 130 -5.64 -4.32 8.10
CA LEU A 130 -6.87 -4.93 8.65
C LEU A 130 -7.13 -4.53 10.11
N GLY A 131 -6.09 -4.15 10.85
CA GLY A 131 -6.20 -3.91 12.29
C GLY A 131 -4.90 -3.55 12.99
N VAL A 132 -4.95 -3.55 14.32
CA VAL A 132 -3.81 -3.29 15.20
C VAL A 132 -3.56 -4.43 16.18
N THR A 133 -2.30 -4.64 16.52
CA THR A 133 -1.87 -5.52 17.62
C THR A 133 -0.59 -4.96 18.24
N PRO A 134 -0.43 -4.91 19.58
CA PRO A 134 0.77 -4.33 20.19
C PRO A 134 2.02 -5.22 20.04
N ILE A 135 1.85 -6.47 19.60
CA ILE A 135 2.87 -7.50 19.64
C ILE A 135 3.76 -7.42 18.39
N LYS A 136 5.07 -7.22 18.56
CA LYS A 136 6.05 -7.24 17.46
C LYS A 136 6.33 -8.65 16.94
N THR A 137 6.73 -8.74 15.68
CA THR A 137 7.33 -9.93 15.06
C THR A 137 8.67 -10.33 15.70
N GLN A 138 9.12 -11.55 15.39
CA GLN A 138 10.52 -11.95 15.54
C GLN A 138 11.17 -12.00 14.17
N LYS A 139 12.35 -11.38 14.04
CA LYS A 139 13.07 -11.27 12.77
C LYS A 139 13.85 -12.54 12.51
N ARG A 140 13.35 -13.36 11.59
CA ARG A 140 13.96 -14.62 11.14
C ARG A 140 14.42 -14.55 9.68
N ASP A 141 14.20 -13.40 9.04
CA ASP A 141 14.51 -13.15 7.62
C ASP A 141 13.69 -13.99 6.65
N LEU A 142 12.46 -14.34 7.08
CA LEU A 142 11.51 -15.07 6.27
C LEU A 142 10.65 -14.13 5.42
N GLY A 143 10.10 -14.70 4.33
CA GLY A 143 9.20 -14.01 3.40
C GLY A 143 9.78 -13.89 1.99
N GLU A 144 8.90 -13.59 1.06
CA GLU A 144 9.18 -13.54 -0.38
C GLU A 144 8.84 -12.15 -0.91
N LEU A 145 9.72 -11.60 -1.76
CA LEU A 145 9.58 -10.29 -2.38
C LEU A 145 9.21 -10.47 -3.85
N ASN A 146 8.37 -9.58 -4.38
CA ASN A 146 7.95 -9.55 -5.78
C ASN A 146 7.30 -10.85 -6.26
N VAL A 147 6.46 -11.46 -5.39
CA VAL A 147 5.61 -12.60 -5.73
C VAL A 147 4.17 -12.15 -5.95
N THR A 148 3.40 -12.92 -6.71
CA THR A 148 1.96 -12.69 -6.83
C THR A 148 1.29 -12.91 -5.46
N LEU A 149 0.46 -11.96 -5.05
CA LEU A 149 -0.35 -12.05 -3.82
C LEU A 149 -1.80 -12.32 -4.19
N GLU A 150 -2.48 -13.13 -3.40
CA GLU A 150 -3.92 -13.37 -3.53
C GLU A 150 -4.61 -12.80 -2.29
N ILE A 151 -5.41 -11.74 -2.45
CA ILE A 151 -6.22 -11.16 -1.37
C ILE A 151 -7.68 -11.23 -1.79
N GLY A 152 -8.47 -12.02 -1.07
CA GLY A 152 -9.84 -12.34 -1.46
C GLY A 152 -9.87 -13.01 -2.84
N GLN A 153 -10.49 -12.34 -3.82
CA GLN A 153 -10.58 -12.80 -5.21
C GLN A 153 -9.65 -12.04 -6.17
N VAL A 154 -8.76 -11.18 -5.65
CA VAL A 154 -7.89 -10.33 -6.45
C VAL A 154 -6.45 -10.85 -6.42
N SER A 155 -5.92 -11.09 -7.62
CA SER A 155 -4.51 -11.43 -7.83
C SER A 155 -3.70 -10.15 -8.06
N ILE A 156 -2.79 -9.84 -7.14
CA ILE A 156 -1.97 -8.64 -7.14
C ILE A 156 -0.54 -9.01 -7.53
N LYS A 157 -0.09 -8.51 -8.68
CA LYS A 157 1.25 -8.75 -9.22
C LYS A 157 2.13 -7.51 -9.04
N PRO A 158 3.45 -7.68 -8.84
CA PRO A 158 4.39 -6.56 -8.91
C PRO A 158 4.25 -5.81 -10.24
N GLY A 159 4.36 -4.48 -10.20
CA GLY A 159 4.25 -3.62 -11.39
C GLY A 159 2.83 -3.21 -11.77
N MET A 160 1.80 -3.80 -11.16
CA MET A 160 0.42 -3.31 -11.27
C MET A 160 0.28 -1.94 -10.60
N MET A 161 -0.84 -1.25 -10.84
CA MET A 161 -1.15 0.01 -10.18
C MET A 161 -2.15 -0.19 -9.05
N LEU A 162 -1.87 0.44 -7.90
CA LEU A 162 -2.79 0.50 -6.77
C LEU A 162 -3.31 1.92 -6.60
N TYR A 163 -4.61 2.03 -6.36
CA TYR A 163 -5.31 3.27 -6.01
C TYR A 163 -6.03 3.05 -4.68
N ALA A 164 -5.92 4.00 -3.77
CA ALA A 164 -6.49 3.90 -2.43
C ALA A 164 -7.00 5.25 -1.94
N ASP A 165 -8.16 5.23 -1.30
CA ASP A 165 -8.77 6.36 -0.60
C ASP A 165 -9.57 5.84 0.61
N LEU A 166 -10.47 6.64 1.19
CA LEU A 166 -11.31 6.19 2.29
C LEU A 166 -12.32 5.09 1.92
N ASN A 167 -12.64 4.94 0.63
CA ASN A 167 -13.63 3.98 0.10
C ASN A 167 -13.04 2.59 -0.13
N GLY A 168 -11.71 2.44 -0.18
CA GLY A 168 -11.07 1.12 -0.24
C GLY A 168 -9.71 1.09 -0.92
N ILE A 169 -9.46 -0.01 -1.62
CA ILE A 169 -8.29 -0.23 -2.46
C ILE A 169 -8.75 -0.85 -3.77
N ALA A 170 -8.29 -0.30 -4.89
CA ALA A 170 -8.47 -0.86 -6.22
C ALA A 170 -7.12 -1.11 -6.90
N ILE A 171 -7.10 -2.12 -7.76
CA ILE A 171 -5.93 -2.53 -8.54
C ILE A 171 -6.25 -2.44 -10.03
N SER A 172 -5.29 -2.02 -10.84
CA SER A 172 -5.33 -2.09 -12.30
C SER A 172 -4.05 -2.70 -12.87
N GLU A 173 -4.13 -3.33 -14.05
CA GLU A 173 -2.97 -3.87 -14.76
C GLU A 173 -2.01 -2.78 -15.25
N SER A 174 -2.48 -1.54 -15.39
CA SER A 174 -1.68 -0.42 -15.90
C SER A 174 -2.12 0.92 -15.29
N VAL A 175 -1.35 1.98 -15.57
CA VAL A 175 -1.75 3.35 -15.21
C VAL A 175 -3.02 3.73 -15.97
N LEU A 176 -4.01 4.25 -15.25
CA LEU A 176 -5.22 4.77 -15.87
C LEU A 176 -4.93 6.14 -16.49
N SER A 177 -5.43 6.34 -17.71
CA SER A 177 -5.25 7.55 -18.52
C SER A 177 -6.52 7.90 -19.26
#